data_AF-A0A7Y3XLC4-F1
#
_entry.id   AF-A0A7Y3XLC4-F1
#
_cell.length_a   1.000
_cell.length_b   1.000
_cell.length_c   1.000
_cell.angle_alpha   90.00
_cell.angle_beta   90.00
_cell.angle_gamma   90.00
#
_symmetry.space_group_name_H-M   'P 1'
#
loop_
_entity.id
_entity.type
_entity.pdbx_description
1 polymer ?
#
loop_
_entity_poly.entity_id
_entity_poly.type
_entity_poly.pdbx_seq_one_letter_code
_entity_poly.pdbx_strand_id
1 'polypeptide(L)' 'MTNRATFTLEDDAFNYLKQVGGNNKSAYVNHLLLQAKKRSLKKAILQANQEEAEDSAYQKDLSEWDETLADGLEL' A
#
# COMPACT_ATOMS: atom_id res chain seq x y z
N MET A 1 -0.42 -6.86 19.20
CA MET A 1 0.20 -5.83 20.05
C MET A 1 -0.53 -4.52 19.84
N THR A 2 -0.79 -3.75 20.89
CA THR A 2 -1.52 -2.48 20.81
C THR A 2 -0.62 -1.35 21.32
N ASN A 3 -0.43 -0.32 20.50
CA ASN A 3 0.39 0.85 20.84
C ASN A 3 -0.49 2.09 20.99
N ARG A 4 -0.13 2.99 21.91
CA ARG A 4 -0.82 4.27 22.13
C ARG A 4 0.11 5.42 21.75
N ALA A 5 -0.44 6.39 21.02
CA ALA A 5 0.24 7.63 20.67
C ALA A 5 -0.70 8.82 20.92
N THR A 6 -0.12 9.96 21.30
CA THR A 6 -0.82 11.24 21.45
C THR A 6 -0.17 12.22 20.46
N PHE A 7 -0.99 12.89 19.66
CA PHE A 7 -0.54 13.88 18.69
C PHE A 7 -1.56 15.02 18.61
N THR A 8 -1.09 16.21 18.26
CA THR A 8 -1.93 17.38 18.07
C THR A 8 -2.51 17.38 16.67
N LEU A 9 -3.79 17.74 16.55
CA LEU A 9 -4.47 17.99 15.28
C LEU A 9 -4.82 19.47 15.19
N GLU A 10 -4.77 20.01 13.99
CA GLU A 10 -5.35 21.33 13.71
C GLU A 10 -6.86 21.29 13.93
N ASP A 11 -7.46 22.44 14.23
CA ASP A 11 -8.88 22.54 14.57
C ASP A 11 -9.78 21.96 13.46
N ASP A 12 -9.48 22.24 12.20
CA ASP A 12 -10.22 21.72 11.06
C ASP A 12 -10.14 20.19 10.96
N ALA A 13 -8.93 19.62 11.13
CA ALA A 13 -8.73 18.18 11.12
C ALA A 13 -9.44 17.49 12.30
N PHE A 14 -9.44 18.12 13.48
CA PHE A 14 -10.14 17.62 14.66
C PHE A 14 -11.66 17.69 14.50
N ASN A 15 -12.18 18.78 13.93
CA ASN A 15 -13.60 18.95 13.64
C ASN A 15 -14.08 17.92 12.61
N TYR A 16 -13.28 17.68 11.56
CA TYR A 16 -13.55 16.61 10.61
C TYR A 16 -13.58 15.24 11.30
N LEU A 17 -12.56 14.91 12.10
CA LEU A 17 -12.49 13.65 12.84
C LEU A 17 -13.68 13.45 13.80
N LYS A 18 -14.20 14.52 14.41
CA LYS A 18 -15.43 14.45 15.22
C LYS A 18 -16.64 14.00 14.40
N GLN A 19 -16.77 14.47 13.16
CA GLN A 19 -17.89 14.14 12.29
C GLN A 19 -17.79 12.71 11.75
N VAL A 20 -16.61 12.30 11.27
CA VAL A 20 -16.42 11.01 10.59
C VAL A 20 -16.00 9.86 11.49
N GLY A 21 -15.41 10.16 12.65
CA GLY A 21 -14.82 9.16 13.55
C GLY A 21 -15.82 8.44 14.46
N GLY A 22 -17.10 8.82 14.42
CA GLY A 22 -18.18 8.21 15.19
C GLY A 22 -17.83 7.96 16.66
N ASN A 23 -18.15 6.75 17.14
CA ASN A 23 -17.87 6.32 18.52
C ASN A 23 -16.40 5.95 18.77
N ASN A 24 -15.59 5.73 17.73
CA ASN A 24 -14.19 5.31 17.87
C ASN A 24 -13.25 6.03 16.90
N LYS A 25 -12.82 7.23 17.31
CA LYS A 25 -11.89 8.09 16.57
C LYS A 25 -10.53 7.42 16.33
N SER A 26 -10.03 6.64 17.30
CA SER A 26 -8.76 5.93 17.16
C SER A 26 -8.82 4.85 16.09
N ALA A 27 -9.92 4.10 15.99
CA ALA A 27 -10.12 3.11 14.94
C ALA A 27 -10.17 3.76 13.55
N TYR A 28 -10.86 4.90 13.43
CA TYR A 28 -10.91 5.66 12.18
C TYR A 28 -9.53 6.15 11.74
N VAL A 29 -8.77 6.79 12.63
CA VAL A 29 -7.40 7.24 12.32
C VAL A 29 -6.49 6.07 11.97
N ASN A 30 -6.57 4.96 12.72
CA ASN A 30 -5.80 3.76 12.44
C ASN A 30 -6.10 3.20 11.04
N HIS A 31 -7.38 3.16 10.65
CA HIS A 31 -7.78 2.75 9.31
C HIS A 31 -7.18 3.67 8.24
N LEU A 32 -7.23 4.99 8.43
CA LEU A 32 -6.65 5.94 7.49
C LEU A 32 -5.13 5.77 7.33
N LEU A 33 -4.41 5.54 8.42
CA LEU A 33 -2.96 5.28 8.39
C LEU A 33 -2.64 4.01 7.62
N LEU A 34 -3.38 2.92 7.84
CA LEU A 34 -3.19 1.68 7.09
C LEU A 34 -3.53 1.85 5.60
N GLN A 35 -4.55 2.63 5.26
CA GLN A 35 -4.84 2.97 3.86
C GLN A 35 -3.75 3.84 3.22
N ALA A 36 -3.23 4.83 3.95
CA ALA A 36 -2.11 5.65 3.48
C ALA A 36 -0.87 4.79 3.21
N LYS A 37 -0.54 3.86 4.12
CA LYS A 37 0.53 2.87 3.92
C LYS A 37 0.31 2.04 2.66
N LYS A 38 -0.89 1.50 2.47
CA LYS A 38 -1.25 0.71 1.27
C LYS A 38 -1.11 1.54 -0.01
N ARG A 39 -1.54 2.80 -0.01
CA ARG A 39 -1.40 3.71 -1.16
C ARG A 39 0.06 3.99 -1.48
N SER A 40 0.88 4.24 -0.48
CA SER A 40 2.33 4.44 -0.65
C SER A 40 2.98 3.20 -1.28
N LEU A 41 2.67 2.01 -0.75
CA LEU A 41 3.18 0.75 -1.30
C LEU A 41 2.74 0.52 -2.75
N LYS A 42 1.46 0.75 -3.08
CA LYS A 42 0.98 0.64 -4.47
C LYS A 42 1.72 1.56 -5.42
N LYS A 43 2.01 2.80 -5.00
CA LYS A 43 2.77 3.76 -5.80
C LYS A 43 4.21 3.27 -6.03
N ALA A 44 4.86 2.75 -4.99
CA ALA A 44 6.20 2.21 -5.08
C ALA A 44 6.27 0.98 -6.01
N ILE A 45 5.31 0.05 -5.90
CA ILE A 45 5.21 -1.11 -6.80
C ILE A 45 5.00 -0.66 -8.25
N LEU A 46 4.07 0.28 -8.49
CA LEU A 46 3.83 0.78 -9.83
C LEU A 46 5.08 1.40 -10.44
N GLN A 47 5.82 2.18 -9.65
CA GLN A 47 7.08 2.78 -10.09
C GLN A 47 8.13 1.71 -10.40
N ALA A 48 8.33 0.74 -9.51
CA ALA A 48 9.28 -0.35 -9.73
C ALA A 48 8.94 -1.14 -11.02
N ASN A 49 7.66 -1.47 -11.22
CA ASN A 49 7.22 -2.15 -12.43
C ASN A 49 7.47 -1.33 -13.70
N GLN A 50 7.37 0.00 -13.63
CA GLN A 50 7.67 0.89 -14.76
C GLN A 50 9.17 0.91 -15.07
N GLU A 51 10.01 1.01 -14.04
CA GLU A 51 11.46 0.96 -14.16
C GLU A 51 11.92 -0.41 -14.74
N GLU A 52 11.36 -1.50 -14.24
CA GLU A 52 11.61 -2.87 -14.71
C GLU A 52 11.11 -3.13 -16.15
N ALA A 53 10.03 -2.47 -16.58
CA ALA A 53 9.51 -2.57 -17.95
C ALA A 53 10.45 -1.90 -18.97
N GLU A 54 11.16 -0.85 -18.56
CA GLU A 54 12.13 -0.14 -19.39
C GLU A 54 13.53 -0.81 -19.38
N ASP A 55 13.79 -1.70 -18.42
CA ASP A 55 15.03 -2.45 -18.30
C ASP A 55 15.05 -3.70 -19.19
N SER A 56 15.73 -3.59 -20.33
CA SER A 56 15.89 -4.69 -21.29
C SER A 56 16.58 -5.94 -20.73
N ALA A 57 17.47 -5.81 -19.74
CA ALA A 57 18.14 -6.95 -19.12
C ALA A 57 17.16 -7.69 -18.20
N TYR A 58 16.43 -6.94 -17.37
CA TYR A 58 15.36 -7.50 -16.55
C TYR A 58 14.27 -8.18 -17.38
N GLN A 59 13.82 -7.55 -18.48
CA GLN A 59 12.80 -8.14 -19.36
C GLN A 59 13.28 -9.43 -20.03
N LYS A 60 14.57 -9.51 -20.37
CA LYS A 60 15.16 -10.74 -20.89
C LYS A 60 15.11 -11.84 -19.83
N ASP A 61 15.59 -11.56 -18.62
CA ASP A 61 15.55 -12.52 -17.53
C ASP A 61 14.10 -12.96 -17.26
N LEU A 62 13.16 -12.02 -17.18
CA LEU A 62 11.74 -12.29 -16.99
C LEU A 62 11.16 -13.22 -18.07
N SER A 63 11.58 -13.07 -19.33
CA SER A 63 11.14 -13.95 -20.43
C SER A 63 11.67 -15.38 -20.30
N GLU A 64 12.87 -15.56 -19.74
CA GLU A 64 13.42 -16.90 -19.44
C GLU A 64 12.63 -17.55 -18.29
N TRP A 65 12.18 -16.76 -17.30
CA TRP A 65 11.32 -17.25 -16.21
C TRP A 65 9.91 -17.63 -16.67
N ASP A 66 9.39 -17.00 -17.73
CA ASP A 66 8.06 -17.28 -18.27
C ASP A 66 7.90 -18.73 -18.76
N GLU A 67 9.00 -19.40 -19.14
CA GLU A 67 9.00 -20.82 -19.51
C GLU A 67 8.53 -21.73 -18.36
N THR A 68 8.73 -21.30 -17.10
CA THR A 68 8.35 -22.06 -15.89
C THR A 68 6.94 -21.73 -15.39
N LEU A 69 6.21 -20.84 -16.06
CA LEU A 69 4.90 -20.35 -15.60
C LEU A 69 3.86 -21.47 -15.43
N ALA A 70 3.94 -22.51 -16.26
CA ALA A 70 3.01 -23.63 -16.28
C ALA A 70 3.51 -24.87 -15.52
N ASP A 71 4.68 -24.82 -14.90
CA ASP A 71 5.27 -25.97 -14.22
C ASP A 71 4.36 -26.44 -13.08
N GLY A 72 3.94 -27.71 -13.13
CA GLY A 72 3.05 -28.31 -12.14
C GLY A 72 1.57 -28.00 -12.31
N LEU A 73 1.17 -27.26 -13.35
CA LEU A 73 -0.22 -27.14 -13.77
C LEU A 73 -0.56 -28.27 -14.76
N GLU A 74 -1.43 -29.19 -14.37
CA GLU A 74 -2.07 -30.10 -15.34
C GLU A 74 -3.10 -29.29 -16.14
N LEU A 75 -2.87 -29.17 -17.45
CA LEU A 75 -3.76 -28.46 -18.40
C LEU A 75 -5.00 -29.27 -18.78
#